data_AF-A0A5J4SSJ3-F1
#
_entry.id   AF-A0A5J4SSJ3-F1
#
_cell.length_a   1.000
_cell.length_b   1.000
_cell.length_c   1.000
_cell.angle_alpha   90.00
_cell.angle_beta   90.00
_cell.angle_gamma   90.00
#
_symmetry.space_group_name_H-M   'P 1'
#
loop_
_entity.id
_entity.type
_entity.pdbx_description
1 polymer ?
#
loop_
_entity_poly.entity_id
_entity_poly.type
_entity_poly.pdbx_seq_one_letter_code
_entity_poly.pdbx_strand_id
1 'polypeptide(L)'
;MSTVVFKLYDSNVLWRPEKYIDYFKNKKYETVAVGHNEKNLQVIIARSTEKVPWGKIDDLINTEYELYIVYLNPEQKLLYINSSNNGSTHDKLAEALVGKNISLYNEGDIYKVLHNVFQLELFNLVLNNHPQMRWIW
;
A
#
# COMPACT_ATOMS: atom_id res chain seq x y z
N MET A 1 -5.92 -1.96 5.71
CA MET A 1 -5.28 -0.68 5.36
C MET A 1 -3.77 -0.86 5.45
N SER A 2 -3.05 -0.58 4.37
CA SER A 2 -1.59 -0.72 4.27
C SER A 2 -1.00 0.47 3.52
N THR A 3 0.28 0.77 3.78
CA THR A 3 1.03 1.80 3.04
C THR A 3 2.13 1.14 2.25
N VAL A 4 2.19 1.45 0.96
CA VAL A 4 3.33 1.15 0.10
C VAL A 4 4.09 2.43 -0.23
N VAL A 5 5.39 2.30 -0.46
CA VAL A 5 6.27 3.44 -0.76
C VAL A 5 7.06 3.14 -2.03
N PHE A 6 7.06 4.07 -2.97
CA PHE A 6 7.83 3.97 -4.21
C PHE A 6 9.00 4.93 -4.21
N LYS A 7 10.18 4.44 -4.61
CA LYS A 7 11.34 5.25 -5.02
C LYS A 7 11.08 5.84 -6.38
N LEU A 8 11.44 7.11 -6.56
CA LEU A 8 11.36 7.80 -7.84
C LEU A 8 12.78 8.08 -8.33
N TYR A 9 13.07 7.71 -9.58
CA TYR A 9 14.42 7.87 -10.14
C TYR A 9 14.57 9.12 -11.01
N ASP A 10 13.46 9.65 -11.53
CA ASP A 10 13.48 10.84 -12.37
C ASP A 10 13.94 12.08 -11.58
N SER A 11 14.73 12.93 -12.24
CA SER A 11 15.23 14.18 -11.65
C SER A 11 14.13 15.22 -11.47
N ASN A 12 13.12 15.20 -12.34
CA ASN A 12 11.95 16.06 -12.27
C ASN A 12 10.68 15.21 -12.39
N VAL A 13 10.02 14.98 -11.25
CA VAL A 13 8.80 14.17 -11.19
C VAL A 13 7.62 15.07 -11.51
N LEU A 14 6.92 14.75 -12.60
CA LEU A 14 5.68 15.45 -12.94
C LEU A 14 4.51 14.77 -12.22
N TRP A 15 3.97 15.46 -11.21
CA TRP A 15 2.79 15.04 -10.45
C TRP A 15 1.52 15.17 -11.29
N ARG A 16 0.83 14.05 -11.56
CA ARG A 16 -0.39 13.98 -12.39
C ARG A 16 -1.56 13.35 -11.63
N PRO A 17 -2.09 14.00 -10.58
CA PRO A 17 -3.16 13.45 -9.75
C PRO A 17 -4.40 13.09 -10.57
N GLU A 18 -4.69 13.79 -11.66
CA GLU A 18 -5.83 13.55 -12.56
C GLU A 18 -5.77 12.19 -13.27
N LYS A 19 -4.58 11.60 -13.40
CA LYS A 19 -4.36 10.32 -14.08
C LYS A 19 -4.79 9.10 -13.27
N TYR A 20 -5.19 9.28 -12.01
CA TYR A 20 -5.78 8.19 -11.20
C TYR A 20 -6.94 7.47 -11.90
N ILE A 21 -7.70 8.20 -12.73
CA ILE A 21 -8.85 7.66 -13.48
C ILE A 21 -8.42 6.49 -14.37
N ASP A 22 -7.24 6.56 -14.97
CA ASP A 22 -6.72 5.52 -15.88
C ASP A 22 -6.53 4.18 -15.16
N TYR A 23 -6.23 4.21 -13.86
CA TYR A 23 -6.11 3.00 -13.02
C TYR A 23 -7.47 2.34 -12.71
N PHE A 24 -8.52 3.15 -12.49
CA PHE A 24 -9.85 2.64 -12.11
C PHE A 24 -10.77 2.34 -13.30
N LYS A 25 -10.50 2.92 -14.48
CA LYS A 25 -11.35 2.81 -15.68
C LYS A 25 -11.73 1.37 -16.07
N ASN A 26 -10.80 0.43 -15.91
CA ASN A 26 -11.02 -0.97 -16.30
C ASN A 26 -11.70 -1.82 -15.23
N LYS A 27 -11.96 -1.28 -14.04
CA LYS A 27 -12.34 -2.06 -12.87
C LYS A 27 -13.82 -1.93 -12.44
N LYS A 28 -14.67 -1.25 -13.23
CA LYS A 28 -16.08 -0.93 -12.87
C LYS A 28 -16.24 -0.18 -11.54
N TYR A 29 -15.24 0.63 -11.16
CA TYR A 29 -15.35 1.48 -9.98
C TYR A 29 -15.97 2.83 -10.35
N GLU A 30 -16.82 3.35 -9.47
CA GLU A 30 -17.16 4.77 -9.41
C GLU A 30 -16.16 5.46 -8.48
N THR A 31 -15.54 6.56 -8.91
CA THR A 31 -14.49 7.21 -8.12
C THR A 31 -14.74 8.69 -7.91
N VAL A 32 -14.45 9.16 -6.71
CA VAL A 32 -14.36 10.59 -6.39
C VAL A 32 -12.98 10.85 -5.82
N ALA A 33 -12.35 11.94 -6.24
CA ALA A 33 -11.04 12.35 -5.72
C ALA A 33 -11.02 13.82 -5.34
N VAL A 34 -10.31 14.13 -4.27
CA VAL A 34 -9.98 15.49 -3.83
C VAL A 34 -8.48 15.62 -3.74
N GLY A 35 -7.93 16.66 -4.37
CA GLY A 35 -6.50 16.95 -4.37
C GLY A 35 -6.16 18.21 -3.59
N HIS A 36 -4.98 18.24 -2.98
CA HIS A 36 -4.35 19.44 -2.45
C HIS A 36 -3.00 19.61 -3.16
N ASN A 37 -3.00 20.37 -4.27
CA ASN A 37 -1.86 20.48 -5.17
C ASN A 37 -0.59 21.01 -4.49
N GLU A 38 -0.70 22.05 -3.65
CA GLU A 38 0.47 22.61 -2.94
C GLU A 38 1.17 21.61 -2.01
N LYS A 39 0.43 20.60 -1.52
CA LYS A 39 0.95 19.55 -0.64
C LYS A 39 1.20 18.24 -1.39
N ASN A 40 1.01 18.21 -2.71
CA ASN A 40 1.06 17.00 -3.54
C ASN A 40 0.30 15.81 -2.91
N LEU A 41 -0.87 16.09 -2.37
CA LEU A 41 -1.71 15.11 -1.67
C LEU A 41 -2.99 14.87 -2.48
N GLN A 42 -3.42 13.63 -2.56
CA GLN A 42 -4.69 13.25 -3.16
C GLN A 42 -5.39 12.19 -2.32
N VAL A 43 -6.69 12.37 -2.11
CA VAL A 43 -7.56 11.38 -1.47
C VAL A 43 -8.55 10.91 -2.51
N ILE A 44 -8.66 9.59 -2.69
CA ILE A 44 -9.54 8.95 -3.65
C ILE A 44 -10.43 7.97 -2.91
N ILE A 45 -11.74 8.06 -3.15
CA ILE A 45 -12.72 7.09 -2.71
C ILE A 45 -13.19 6.35 -3.95
N ALA A 46 -13.01 5.04 -3.97
CA ALA A 46 -13.44 4.17 -5.06
C ALA A 46 -14.55 3.25 -4.54
N ARG A 47 -15.70 3.26 -5.21
CA ARG A 47 -16.84 2.39 -4.92
C ARG A 47 -16.91 1.29 -5.97
N SER A 48 -16.96 0.04 -5.54
CA SER A 48 -17.28 -1.11 -6.39
C SER A 48 -18.62 -1.72 -5.99
N THR A 49 -19.27 -2.33 -6.97
CA THR A 49 -20.60 -2.92 -6.81
C THR A 49 -20.59 -4.31 -7.45
N GLU A 50 -20.75 -5.36 -6.64
CA GLU A 50 -20.72 -6.74 -7.11
C GLU A 50 -22.01 -7.48 -6.76
N LYS A 51 -22.38 -8.44 -7.63
CA LYS A 51 -23.47 -9.37 -7.32
C LYS A 51 -22.99 -10.36 -6.28
N VAL A 52 -23.88 -10.69 -5.34
CA VAL A 52 -23.55 -11.67 -4.28
C VAL A 52 -23.35 -13.05 -4.91
N PRO A 53 -22.20 -13.72 -4.73
CA PRO A 53 -21.88 -14.97 -5.43
C PRO A 53 -22.69 -16.19 -4.96
N TRP A 54 -23.28 -16.15 -3.77
CA TRP A 54 -23.95 -17.28 -3.13
C TRP A 54 -25.48 -17.30 -3.26
N GLY A 55 -26.09 -16.41 -4.04
CA GLY A 55 -27.54 -16.42 -4.27
C GLY A 55 -27.97 -15.65 -5.52
N LYS A 56 -28.95 -16.20 -6.27
CA LYS A 56 -29.68 -15.45 -7.31
C LYS A 56 -30.80 -14.62 -6.65
N ILE A 57 -30.40 -13.61 -5.89
CA ILE A 57 -31.33 -12.61 -5.35
C ILE A 57 -30.99 -11.33 -6.11
N ASP A 58 -31.78 -11.01 -7.13
CA ASP A 58 -31.49 -9.87 -8.03
C ASP A 58 -31.45 -8.51 -7.29
N ASP A 59 -32.05 -8.44 -6.10
CA ASP A 59 -32.13 -7.23 -5.28
C ASP A 59 -30.98 -7.07 -4.26
N LEU A 60 -30.12 -8.08 -4.06
CA LEU A 60 -29.03 -7.99 -3.08
C LEU A 60 -27.71 -7.65 -3.77
N ILE A 61 -27.28 -6.41 -3.58
CA ILE A 61 -26.07 -5.84 -4.17
C ILE A 61 -25.01 -5.64 -3.07
N ASN A 62 -23.83 -6.23 -3.23
CA ASN A 62 -22.70 -5.93 -2.35
C ASN A 62 -22.01 -4.64 -2.84
N THR A 63 -21.89 -3.65 -1.96
CA THR A 63 -21.20 -2.39 -2.26
C THR A 63 -19.98 -2.28 -1.36
N GLU A 64 -18.80 -2.12 -1.94
CA GLU A 64 -17.55 -1.95 -1.22
C GLU A 64 -16.96 -0.57 -1.51
N TYR A 65 -16.40 0.04 -0.48
CA TYR A 65 -15.71 1.33 -0.57
C TYR A 65 -14.24 1.15 -0.21
N GLU A 66 -13.39 1.65 -1.08
CA GLU A 66 -11.95 1.66 -0.90
C GLU A 66 -11.43 3.09 -0.79
N LEU A 67 -10.63 3.35 0.24
CA LEU A 67 -9.96 4.63 0.44
C LEU A 67 -8.51 4.51 -0.04
N TYR A 68 -8.07 5.50 -0.81
CA TYR A 68 -6.67 5.69 -1.17
C TYR A 68 -6.23 7.09 -0.78
N ILE A 69 -5.09 7.20 -0.12
CA ILE A 69 -4.41 8.45 0.20
C ILE A 69 -3.04 8.41 -0.46
N VAL A 70 -2.81 9.30 -1.41
CA VAL A 70 -1.57 9.38 -2.16
C VAL A 70 -0.85 10.68 -1.82
N TYR A 71 0.43 10.58 -1.46
CA TYR A 71 1.26 11.72 -1.12
C TYR A 71 2.62 11.61 -1.82
N LEU A 72 2.97 12.65 -2.57
CA LEU A 72 4.28 12.76 -3.23
C LEU A 72 5.19 13.68 -2.42
N ASN A 73 6.35 13.15 -2.00
CA ASN A 73 7.45 13.94 -1.47
C ASN A 73 8.56 14.08 -2.54
N PRO A 74 8.63 15.20 -3.25
CA PRO A 74 9.62 15.41 -4.31
C PRO A 74 11.04 15.56 -3.76
N GLU A 75 11.21 16.12 -2.56
CA GLU A 75 12.53 16.32 -1.94
C GLU A 75 13.22 14.99 -1.64
N GLN A 76 12.45 14.04 -1.12
CA GLN A 76 12.93 12.69 -0.82
C GLN A 76 12.86 11.74 -2.02
N LYS A 77 12.22 12.16 -3.13
CA LYS A 77 11.90 11.33 -4.29
C LYS A 77 11.10 10.08 -3.91
N LEU A 78 10.06 10.28 -3.10
CA LEU A 78 9.19 9.21 -2.60
C LEU A 78 7.73 9.46 -2.93
N LEU A 79 7.02 8.40 -3.34
CA LEU A 79 5.57 8.39 -3.42
C LEU A 79 5.00 7.41 -2.41
N TYR A 80 4.10 7.89 -1.56
CA TYR A 80 3.38 7.11 -0.57
C TYR A 80 1.96 6.84 -1.07
N ILE A 81 1.53 5.58 -1.03
CA ILE A 81 0.14 5.20 -1.30
C ILE A 81 -0.34 4.39 -0.09
N ASN A 82 -1.24 5.00 0.69
CA ASN A 82 -1.98 4.29 1.72
C ASN A 82 -3.34 3.87 1.15
N SER A 83 -3.72 2.61 1.32
CA SER A 83 -4.97 2.08 0.81
C SER A 83 -5.66 1.18 1.82
N SER A 84 -6.99 1.21 1.86
CA SER A 84 -7.79 0.19 2.56
C SER A 84 -7.81 -1.14 1.80
N ASN A 85 -7.52 -1.14 0.49
CA ASN A 85 -7.38 -2.35 -0.33
C ASN A 85 -5.96 -2.93 -0.17
N ASN A 86 -5.88 -4.08 0.49
CA ASN A 86 -4.60 -4.76 0.76
C ASN A 86 -4.23 -5.81 -0.32
N GLY A 87 -5.01 -5.94 -1.39
CA GLY A 87 -4.86 -6.99 -2.41
C GLY A 87 -3.89 -6.67 -3.55
N SER A 88 -3.26 -5.50 -3.55
CA SER A 88 -2.30 -5.13 -4.60
C SER A 88 -1.22 -4.19 -4.08
N THR A 89 -0.08 -4.18 -4.77
CA THR A 89 1.05 -3.26 -4.53
C THR A 89 0.86 -1.88 -5.13
N HIS A 90 -0.25 -1.64 -5.85
CA HIS A 90 -0.62 -0.36 -6.45
C HIS A 90 0.37 0.21 -7.50
N ASP A 91 1.22 -0.60 -8.13
CA ASP A 91 2.22 -0.14 -9.12
C ASP A 91 1.57 0.63 -10.27
N LYS A 92 0.47 0.12 -10.83
CA LYS A 92 -0.22 0.78 -11.95
C LYS A 92 -0.82 2.14 -11.56
N LEU A 93 -1.22 2.30 -10.30
CA LEU A 93 -1.69 3.58 -9.80
C LEU A 93 -0.52 4.54 -9.65
N ALA A 94 0.59 4.08 -9.06
CA ALA A 94 1.82 4.88 -8.97
C ALA A 94 2.33 5.31 -10.36
N GLU A 95 2.42 4.38 -11.31
CA GLU A 95 2.85 4.66 -12.68
C GLU A 95 1.98 5.71 -13.38
N ALA A 96 0.67 5.66 -13.17
CA ALA A 96 -0.25 6.65 -13.75
C ALA A 96 0.01 8.06 -13.20
N LEU A 97 0.32 8.16 -11.91
CA LEU A 97 0.44 9.43 -11.20
C LEU A 97 1.81 10.11 -11.36
N VAL A 98 2.90 9.35 -11.45
CA VAL A 98 4.28 9.89 -11.48
C VAL A 98 5.15 9.36 -12.62
N GLY A 99 4.66 8.44 -13.44
CA GLY A 99 5.42 7.81 -14.53
C GLY A 99 6.05 6.47 -14.13
N LYS A 100 6.71 5.82 -15.11
CA LYS A 100 7.16 4.42 -14.99
C LYS A 100 8.51 4.21 -14.33
N ASN A 101 9.31 5.26 -14.17
CA ASN A 101 10.66 5.16 -13.64
C ASN A 101 10.65 5.16 -12.11
N ILE A 102 10.01 4.12 -11.56
CA ILE A 102 9.75 3.95 -10.13
C ILE A 102 10.06 2.52 -9.71
N SER A 103 10.31 2.31 -8.42
CA SER A 103 10.39 0.97 -7.83
C SER A 103 9.77 0.95 -6.46
N LEU A 104 9.03 -0.11 -6.14
CA LEU A 104 8.51 -0.35 -4.80
C LEU A 104 9.66 -0.57 -3.80
N TYR A 105 9.64 0.13 -2.65
CA TYR A 105 10.47 -0.24 -1.50
C TYR A 105 10.00 -1.60 -0.99
N ASN A 106 10.87 -2.60 -1.05
CA ASN A 106 10.59 -3.93 -0.54
C ASN A 106 11.15 -4.13 0.87
N GLU A 107 10.76 -5.25 1.49
CA GLU A 107 11.17 -5.63 2.84
C GLU A 107 12.71 -5.69 2.97
N GLY A 108 13.42 -6.18 1.95
CA GLY A 108 14.88 -6.25 1.95
C GLY A 108 15.56 -4.89 2.06
N ASP A 109 15.00 -3.85 1.45
CA ASP A 109 15.50 -2.48 1.59
C ASP A 109 15.25 -1.90 2.99
N ILE A 110 14.15 -2.30 3.63
CA ILE A 110 13.81 -1.89 5.01
C ILE A 110 14.73 -2.62 6.00
N TYR A 111 15.01 -3.91 5.81
CA TYR A 111 15.91 -4.63 6.71
C TYR A 111 17.36 -4.13 6.65
N LYS A 112 17.78 -3.47 5.55
CA LYS A 112 19.09 -2.84 5.48
C LYS A 112 19.30 -1.74 6.51
N VAL A 113 18.27 -1.01 6.97
CA VAL A 113 18.49 -0.05 8.07
C VAL A 113 18.79 -0.74 9.40
N LEU A 114 18.47 -2.03 9.52
CA LEU A 114 18.78 -2.86 10.69
C LEU A 114 20.06 -3.69 10.51
N HIS A 115 20.82 -3.52 9.42
CA HIS A 115 21.98 -4.39 9.10
C HIS A 115 23.12 -4.39 10.13
N ASN A 116 23.10 -3.46 11.09
CA ASN A 116 24.07 -3.36 12.18
C ASN A 116 23.41 -3.36 13.57
N VAL A 117 22.11 -3.69 13.65
CA VAL A 117 21.40 -3.86 14.92
C VAL A 117 21.53 -5.33 15.34
N PHE A 118 22.62 -5.64 16.04
CA PHE A 118 22.85 -6.96 16.64
C PHE A 118 22.20 -7.06 18.01
N GLN A 119 20.87 -7.01 18.10
CA GLN A 119 20.21 -7.46 19.32
C GLN A 119 18.86 -8.09 19.01
N LEU A 120 18.91 -9.38 18.69
CA LEU A 120 17.77 -10.28 18.83
C LEU A 120 17.92 -11.01 20.17
N GLU A 121 17.52 -10.34 21.25
CA GLU A 121 17.08 -11.07 22.45
C GLU A 121 15.65 -11.53 22.21
N LEU A 122 15.52 -12.66 21.51
CA LEU A 122 14.24 -13.28 21.26
C LEU A 122 13.81 -14.03 22.54
N PHE A 123 13.22 -13.32 23.51
CA PHE A 123 12.50 -13.96 24.60
C PHE A 123 11.12 -14.43 24.12
N ASN A 124 11.08 -15.40 23.22
CA ASN A 124 9.95 -16.33 23.19
C ASN A 124 10.22 -17.41 24.24
N LEU A 125 10.19 -17.02 25.51
CA LEU A 125 10.01 -18.01 26.57
C LEU A 125 8.58 -18.50 26.46
N VAL A 126 8.40 -19.62 25.77
CA VAL A 126 7.29 -20.51 26.09
C VAL A 126 7.45 -20.85 27.57
N LEU A 127 6.53 -20.36 28.40
CA LEU A 127 6.33 -20.86 29.76
C LEU A 127 5.79 -22.29 29.67
N ASN A 128 6.67 -23.24 29.34
CA ASN A 128 6.41 -24.65 29.58
C ASN A 128 6.76 -24.93 31.04
N ASN A 129 5.72 -25.23 31.81
CA ASN A 129 5.73 -25.38 33.25
C ASN A 129 6.42 -26.67 33.74
N HIS A 130 7.62 -27.00 33.25
CA HIS A 130 8.43 -28.10 33.79
C HIS A 130 9.94 -27.83 33.65
N PRO A 131 10.66 -27.52 34.74
CA PRO A 131 12.11 -27.40 34.72
C PRO A 131 12.74 -28.79 34.91
N GLN A 132 13.44 -29.27 33.89
CA GLN A 132 14.52 -30.26 34.07
C GLN A 132 15.65 -29.92 33.09
N MET A 133 16.63 -29.15 33.55
CA MET A 133 17.90 -29.00 32.85
C MET A 133 18.74 -30.25 33.10
N ARG A 134 19.15 -30.95 32.04
CA ARG A 134 20.28 -31.88 32.08
C ARG A 134 21.40 -31.34 31.22
N TRP A 135 22.51 -31.04 31.87
CA TRP A 135 23.79 -30.78 31.24
C TRP A 135 24.41 -32.11 30.82
N ILE A 136 24.82 -32.23 29.57
CA ILE A 136 25.80 -33.22 29.15
C ILE A 136 26.80 -32.45 28.27
N TRP A 137 28.08 -32.60 28.62
CA TRP A 137 29.25 -32.10 27.90
C TRP A 137 29.34 -32.68 26.49
#